data_AF-A0A7Y2BLD0-F1
#
_entry.id   AF-A0A7Y2BLD0-F1
#
_cell.length_a   1.000
_cell.length_b   1.000
_cell.length_c   1.000
_cell.angle_alpha   90.00
_cell.angle_beta   90.00
_cell.angle_gamma   90.00
#
_symmetry.space_group_name_H-M   'P 1'
#
loop_
_entity.id
_entity.type
_entity.pdbx_description
1 polymer ?
#
loop_
_entity_poly.entity_id
_entity_poly.type
_entity_poly.pdbx_seq_one_letter_code
_entity_poly.pdbx_strand_id
1 'polypeptide(L)'
;MNEVSSQRARPSFFEHPRARLRAELDVGLRRLHAAARRLLGATTHSDPVERNRLVQSVTRGEHVKPRWQWKPVAVERGLWLELARARLLAADSEAADLYLARLEELETELLILESLGRSKQVRPMAARLFGTGSERLFADAEHSILDAAHEILANTPVEREPKTIPAASTDRSNLRDLMLAYAKHVRLHIAVKVDPDLIANAAVGERTVFIADRLFGAREAQRLATHEVYGHLVSAFNGRTQPFGVFAVGTAGSYGDQEGVAIYLEELAGLLDPFRQRTLAGRLLATHAMHAGVSFSD
;
A
#
# COMPACT_ATOMS: atom_id res chain seq x y z
N MET A 1 -42.46 -21.40 -50.66
CA MET A 1 -41.38 -20.41 -50.81
C MET A 1 -41.56 -19.37 -49.72
N ASN A 2 -40.64 -19.30 -48.77
CA ASN A 2 -40.41 -18.15 -47.90
C ASN A 2 -39.03 -18.37 -47.27
N GLU A 3 -38.03 -17.72 -47.86
CA GLU A 3 -36.65 -17.69 -47.35
C GLU A 3 -36.59 -16.75 -46.14
N VAL A 4 -36.15 -17.28 -45.00
CA VAL A 4 -35.75 -16.47 -43.85
C VAL A 4 -34.24 -16.25 -43.97
N SER A 5 -33.86 -15.02 -44.30
CA SER A 5 -32.47 -14.57 -44.37
C SER A 5 -31.85 -14.56 -42.97
N SER A 6 -30.90 -15.46 -42.72
CA SER A 6 -30.07 -15.43 -41.52
C SER A 6 -28.86 -14.51 -41.76
N GLN A 7 -28.93 -13.26 -41.29
CA GLN A 7 -27.73 -12.44 -41.15
C GLN A 7 -26.94 -12.94 -39.93
N ARG A 8 -25.95 -13.82 -40.18
CA ARG A 8 -24.88 -14.09 -39.20
C ARG A 8 -23.98 -12.86 -39.14
N ALA A 9 -23.98 -12.15 -38.01
CA ALA A 9 -22.97 -11.16 -37.70
C ALA A 9 -21.58 -11.82 -37.77
N ARG A 10 -20.71 -11.33 -38.65
CA ARG A 10 -19.31 -11.76 -38.72
C ARG A 10 -18.55 -11.13 -37.54
N PRO A 11 -17.69 -11.87 -36.81
CA PRO A 11 -16.80 -11.27 -35.84
C PRO A 11 -15.85 -10.29 -36.57
N SER A 12 -15.71 -9.09 -36.03
CA SER A 12 -14.88 -8.03 -36.58
C SER A 12 -13.40 -8.43 -36.50
N PHE A 13 -12.75 -8.64 -37.65
CA PHE A 13 -11.32 -8.95 -37.74
C PHE A 13 -10.40 -7.88 -37.10
N PHE A 14 -10.92 -6.69 -36.76
CA PHE A 14 -10.18 -5.60 -36.15
C PHE A 14 -10.15 -5.63 -34.61
N GLU A 15 -10.97 -6.45 -33.95
CA GLU A 15 -10.99 -6.55 -32.48
C GLU A 15 -9.84 -7.40 -31.92
N HIS A 16 -9.41 -8.43 -32.66
CA HIS A 16 -8.37 -9.35 -32.22
C HIS A 16 -6.97 -8.72 -32.04
N PRO A 17 -6.48 -7.82 -32.92
CA PRO A 17 -5.20 -7.15 -32.73
C PRO A 17 -5.17 -6.25 -31.49
N ARG A 18 -6.24 -5.46 -31.25
CA ARG A 18 -6.31 -4.55 -30.10
C ARG A 18 -6.39 -5.30 -28.77
N ALA A 19 -7.18 -6.38 -28.71
CA ALA A 19 -7.27 -7.23 -27.53
C ALA A 19 -5.91 -7.87 -27.19
N ARG A 20 -5.14 -8.29 -28.20
CA ARG A 20 -3.80 -8.83 -28.02
C ARG A 20 -2.81 -7.78 -27.49
N LEU A 21 -2.76 -6.59 -28.09
CA LEU A 21 -1.87 -5.51 -27.66
C LEU A 21 -2.15 -5.08 -26.21
N ARG A 22 -3.43 -5.01 -25.84
CA ARG A 22 -3.85 -4.77 -24.45
C ARG A 22 -3.38 -5.86 -23.50
N ALA A 23 -3.53 -7.13 -23.87
CA ALA A 23 -3.05 -8.24 -23.05
C ALA A 23 -1.52 -8.19 -22.87
N GLU A 24 -0.77 -7.83 -23.93
CA GLU A 24 0.68 -7.62 -23.85
C GLU A 24 1.04 -6.46 -22.91
N LEU A 25 0.33 -5.34 -22.98
CA LEU A 25 0.50 -4.21 -22.06
C LEU A 25 0.22 -4.61 -20.61
N ASP A 26 -0.87 -5.34 -20.35
CA ASP A 26 -1.26 -5.78 -19.01
C ASP A 26 -0.22 -6.75 -18.40
N VAL A 27 0.36 -7.64 -19.20
CA VAL A 27 1.45 -8.53 -18.77
C VAL A 27 2.71 -7.73 -18.43
N GLY A 28 3.10 -6.78 -19.29
CA GLY A 28 4.24 -5.90 -19.05
C GLY A 28 4.06 -5.08 -17.77
N LEU A 29 2.89 -4.48 -17.57
CA LEU A 29 2.55 -3.70 -16.38
C LEU A 29 2.64 -4.55 -15.11
N ARG A 30 2.07 -5.76 -15.10
CA ARG A 30 2.14 -6.67 -13.93
C ARG A 30 3.58 -7.06 -13.60
N ARG A 31 4.43 -7.28 -14.60
CA ARG A 31 5.84 -7.61 -14.40
C ARG A 31 6.61 -6.45 -13.79
N LEU A 32 6.40 -5.24 -14.29
CA LEU A 32 6.98 -4.01 -13.74
C LEU A 32 6.54 -3.79 -12.29
N HIS A 33 5.24 -3.90 -12.02
CA HIS A 33 4.69 -3.78 -10.68
C HIS A 33 5.24 -4.83 -9.71
N ALA A 34 5.33 -6.10 -10.13
CA ALA A 34 5.90 -7.16 -9.30
C ALA A 34 7.37 -6.87 -8.92
N ALA A 35 8.15 -6.29 -9.84
CA ALA A 35 9.50 -5.85 -9.55
C ALA A 35 9.52 -4.65 -8.59
N ALA A 36 8.68 -3.64 -8.82
CA ALA A 36 8.59 -2.45 -7.99
C ALA A 36 8.12 -2.75 -6.56
N ARG A 37 7.21 -3.71 -6.36
CA ARG A 37 6.79 -4.20 -5.02
C ARG A 37 7.95 -4.69 -4.16
N ARG A 38 9.09 -5.06 -4.75
CA ARG A 38 10.30 -5.40 -3.99
C ARG A 38 10.81 -4.23 -3.16
N LEU A 39 10.49 -2.99 -3.51
CA LEU A 39 10.82 -1.81 -2.72
C LEU A 39 10.31 -1.93 -1.28
N LEU A 40 9.06 -2.36 -1.09
CA LEU A 40 8.46 -2.58 0.23
C LEU A 40 9.22 -3.61 1.07
N GLY A 41 9.77 -4.65 0.42
CA GLY A 41 10.56 -5.70 1.09
C GLY A 41 12.06 -5.37 1.20
N ALA A 42 12.57 -4.44 0.39
CA ALA A 42 13.98 -4.07 0.30
C ALA A 42 14.36 -2.91 1.21
N THR A 43 13.38 -2.17 1.74
CA THR A 43 13.59 -1.25 2.86
C THR A 43 14.01 -2.02 4.12
N THR A 44 14.98 -1.50 4.85
CA THR A 44 15.69 -2.13 5.99
C THR A 44 14.84 -2.43 7.22
N HIS A 45 13.51 -2.39 7.10
CA HIS A 45 12.57 -2.87 8.11
C HIS A 45 12.86 -4.32 8.55
N SER A 46 13.54 -5.09 7.71
CA SER A 46 13.88 -6.51 7.87
C SER A 46 15.22 -6.79 8.57
N ASP A 47 15.81 -5.86 9.32
CA ASP A 47 16.86 -6.18 10.31
C ASP A 47 16.27 -6.19 11.75
N PRO A 48 15.76 -7.33 12.23
CA PRO A 48 15.22 -7.45 13.59
C PRO A 48 16.26 -7.13 14.66
N VAL A 49 17.55 -7.36 14.39
CA VAL A 49 18.62 -7.15 15.37
C VAL A 49 18.80 -5.66 15.59
N GLU A 50 18.96 -4.88 14.52
CA GLU A 50 19.11 -3.43 14.62
C GLU A 50 17.84 -2.77 15.18
N ARG A 51 16.65 -3.24 14.78
CA ARG A 51 15.39 -2.75 15.33
C ARG A 51 15.28 -3.00 16.83
N ASN A 52 15.58 -4.21 17.29
CA ASN A 52 15.55 -4.55 18.71
C ASN A 52 16.55 -3.69 19.51
N ARG A 53 17.75 -3.48 18.96
CA ARG A 53 18.75 -2.57 19.55
C ARG A 53 18.20 -1.15 19.69
N LEU A 54 17.62 -0.60 18.61
CA LEU A 54 17.05 0.76 18.61
C LEU A 54 15.94 0.90 19.63
N VAL A 55 14.97 -0.03 19.65
CA VAL A 55 13.87 -0.01 20.62
C VAL A 55 14.39 -0.04 22.06
N GLN A 56 15.33 -0.92 22.36
CA GLN A 56 15.92 -1.02 23.69
C GLN A 56 16.69 0.24 24.09
N SER A 57 17.50 0.80 23.19
CA SER A 57 18.26 2.03 23.43
C SER A 57 17.35 3.24 23.67
N VAL A 58 16.36 3.45 22.80
CA VAL A 58 15.39 4.56 22.96
C VAL A 58 14.57 4.39 24.24
N THR A 59 14.19 3.16 24.60
CA THR A 59 13.48 2.90 25.87
C THR A 59 14.32 3.25 27.10
N ARG A 60 15.66 3.18 27.00
CA ARG A 60 16.59 3.64 28.04
C ARG A 60 16.90 5.14 27.99
N GLY A 61 16.29 5.89 27.06
CA GLY A 61 16.55 7.32 26.86
C GLY A 61 17.87 7.61 26.13
N GLU A 62 18.45 6.62 25.45
CA GLU A 62 19.69 6.81 24.70
C GLU A 62 19.43 7.49 23.34
N HIS A 63 20.23 8.50 23.02
CA HIS A 63 20.26 9.12 21.69
C HIS A 63 21.11 8.28 20.73
N VAL A 64 20.48 7.35 20.01
CA VAL A 64 21.14 6.43 19.07
C VAL A 64 20.68 6.66 17.64
N LYS A 65 21.57 6.45 16.67
CA LYS A 65 21.22 6.44 15.25
C LYS A 65 21.00 5.02 14.74
N PRO A 66 20.09 4.81 13.78
CA PRO A 66 19.93 3.53 13.13
C PRO A 66 21.15 3.18 12.30
N ARG A 67 21.55 1.91 12.36
CA ARG A 67 22.70 1.32 11.65
C ARG A 67 22.20 0.37 10.58
N TRP A 68 21.43 0.92 9.64
CA TRP A 68 20.84 0.14 8.55
C TRP A 68 21.92 -0.35 7.58
N GLN A 69 21.94 -1.67 7.34
CA GLN A 69 22.73 -2.27 6.27
C GLN A 69 21.87 -2.42 5.01
N TRP A 70 22.25 -1.74 3.95
CA TRP A 70 21.56 -1.80 2.67
C TRP A 70 22.23 -2.83 1.77
N LYS A 71 21.45 -3.78 1.26
CA LYS A 71 21.90 -4.63 0.15
C LYS A 71 21.55 -3.93 -1.15
N PRO A 72 22.53 -3.61 -2.02
CA PRO A 72 22.24 -3.05 -3.33
C PRO A 72 21.25 -3.94 -4.08
N VAL A 73 20.20 -3.34 -4.63
CA VAL A 73 19.24 -4.03 -5.49
C VAL A 73 19.49 -3.57 -6.91
N ALA A 74 19.89 -4.47 -7.79
CA ALA A 74 19.99 -4.19 -9.22
C ALA A 74 18.63 -4.48 -9.88
N VAL A 75 18.11 -3.52 -10.64
CA VAL A 75 16.94 -3.75 -11.50
C VAL A 75 17.44 -4.34 -12.81
N GLU A 76 16.85 -5.46 -13.23
CA GLU A 76 17.25 -6.14 -14.45
C GLU A 76 17.07 -5.25 -15.68
N ARG A 77 18.05 -5.20 -16.58
CA ARG A 77 17.96 -4.43 -17.83
C ARG A 77 16.70 -4.75 -18.65
N GLY A 78 16.23 -6.00 -18.57
CA GLY A 78 14.99 -6.43 -19.22
C GLY A 78 13.75 -5.68 -18.74
N LEU A 79 13.70 -5.22 -17.48
CA LEU A 79 12.58 -4.43 -16.96
C LEU A 79 12.56 -3.02 -17.55
N TRP A 80 13.72 -2.40 -17.79
CA TRP A 80 13.78 -1.09 -18.46
C TRP A 80 13.33 -1.18 -19.93
N LEU A 81 13.66 -2.28 -20.61
CA LEU A 81 13.15 -2.56 -21.96
C LEU A 81 11.63 -2.82 -21.96
N GLU A 82 11.13 -3.56 -20.97
CA GLU A 82 9.70 -3.80 -20.77
C GLU A 82 8.95 -2.48 -20.52
N LEU A 83 9.49 -1.58 -19.69
CA LEU A 83 8.93 -0.26 -19.43
C LEU A 83 8.82 0.57 -20.72
N ALA A 84 9.89 0.61 -21.53
CA ALA A 84 9.88 1.31 -22.81
C ALA A 84 8.83 0.72 -23.77
N ARG A 85 8.72 -0.60 -23.85
CA ARG A 85 7.69 -1.27 -24.65
C ARG A 85 6.28 -0.99 -24.14
N ALA A 86 6.07 -1.05 -22.83
CA ALA A 86 4.77 -0.77 -22.21
C ALA A 86 4.31 0.66 -22.48
N ARG A 87 5.22 1.64 -22.48
CA ARG A 87 4.90 3.04 -22.85
C ARG A 87 4.39 3.16 -24.29
N LEU A 88 5.03 2.49 -25.24
CA LEU A 88 4.59 2.49 -26.64
C LEU A 88 3.20 1.87 -26.77
N LEU A 89 2.96 0.71 -26.14
CA LEU A 89 1.65 0.06 -26.15
C LEU A 89 0.57 0.88 -25.44
N ALA A 90 0.93 1.57 -24.36
CA ALA A 90 0.01 2.40 -23.58
C ALA A 90 -0.45 3.64 -24.36
N ALA A 91 0.45 4.28 -25.12
CA ALA A 91 0.14 5.48 -25.91
C ALA A 91 -0.97 5.25 -26.93
N ASP A 92 -1.09 4.03 -27.47
CA ASP A 92 -2.13 3.64 -28.44
C ASP A 92 -3.37 3.01 -27.78
N SER A 93 -3.47 3.02 -26.45
CA SER A 93 -4.57 2.39 -25.70
C SER A 93 -5.71 3.36 -25.38
N GLU A 94 -6.93 2.83 -25.19
CA GLU A 94 -8.12 3.63 -24.82
C GLU A 94 -8.00 4.33 -23.45
N ALA A 95 -7.08 3.86 -22.61
CA ALA A 95 -6.83 4.40 -21.27
C ALA A 95 -5.39 4.92 -21.15
N ALA A 96 -4.85 5.49 -22.23
CA ALA A 96 -3.45 5.91 -22.33
C ALA A 96 -2.97 6.72 -21.13
N ASP A 97 -3.72 7.74 -20.71
CA ASP A 97 -3.36 8.60 -19.57
C ASP A 97 -3.18 7.81 -18.27
N LEU A 98 -4.07 6.84 -18.00
CA LEU A 98 -4.00 6.01 -16.78
C LEU A 98 -2.77 5.09 -16.80
N TYR A 99 -2.49 4.45 -17.94
CA TYR A 99 -1.34 3.57 -18.07
C TYR A 99 -0.03 4.35 -18.04
N LEU A 100 0.06 5.46 -18.77
CA LEU A 100 1.28 6.28 -18.84
C LEU A 100 1.62 6.86 -17.46
N ALA A 101 0.64 7.42 -16.74
CA ALA A 101 0.85 7.91 -15.39
C ALA A 101 1.34 6.79 -14.44
N ARG A 102 0.75 5.58 -14.51
CA ARG A 102 1.20 4.47 -13.67
C ARG A 102 2.60 3.97 -14.07
N LEU A 103 2.95 3.99 -15.35
CA LEU A 103 4.29 3.61 -15.82
C LEU A 103 5.36 4.62 -15.37
N GLU A 104 5.05 5.91 -15.30
CA GLU A 104 5.93 6.95 -14.71
C GLU A 104 6.15 6.74 -13.21
N GLU A 105 5.09 6.38 -12.48
CA GLU A 105 5.19 6.04 -11.07
C GLU A 105 6.07 4.79 -10.86
N LEU A 106 5.82 3.72 -11.63
CA LEU A 106 6.61 2.48 -11.59
C LEU A 106 8.09 2.72 -11.95
N GLU A 107 8.38 3.58 -12.93
CA GLU A 107 9.76 3.98 -13.23
C GLU A 107 10.44 4.59 -12.01
N THR A 108 9.73 5.49 -11.31
CA THR A 108 10.25 6.14 -10.11
C THR A 108 10.49 5.13 -8.98
N GLU A 109 9.57 4.19 -8.77
CA GLU A 109 9.72 3.11 -7.79
C GLU A 109 10.95 2.23 -8.10
N LEU A 110 11.17 1.88 -9.37
CA LEU A 110 12.35 1.11 -9.81
C LEU A 110 13.65 1.90 -9.61
N LEU A 111 13.66 3.20 -9.90
CA LEU A 111 14.81 4.07 -9.65
C LEU A 111 15.14 4.19 -8.16
N ILE A 112 14.11 4.29 -7.30
CA ILE A 112 14.30 4.26 -5.85
C ILE A 112 14.92 2.93 -5.42
N LEU A 113 14.43 1.82 -5.97
CA LEU A 113 14.95 0.48 -5.66
C LEU A 113 16.45 0.35 -6.00
N GLU A 114 16.90 0.85 -7.16
CA GLU A 114 18.33 0.88 -7.54
C GLU A 114 19.16 1.84 -6.68
N SER A 115 18.51 2.87 -6.13
CA SER A 115 19.15 3.93 -5.35
C SER A 115 19.17 3.65 -3.84
N LEU A 116 18.67 2.50 -3.38
CA LEU A 116 18.62 2.17 -1.95
C LEU A 116 20.00 2.34 -1.27
N GLY A 117 19.99 2.98 -0.11
CA GLY A 117 21.21 3.39 0.61
C GLY A 117 21.82 4.73 0.16
N ARG A 118 21.39 5.30 -0.99
CA ARG A 118 21.84 6.61 -1.48
C ARG A 118 20.80 7.68 -1.16
N SER A 119 20.75 8.11 0.11
CA SER A 119 19.71 9.01 0.64
C SER A 119 19.50 10.29 -0.19
N LYS A 120 20.56 10.88 -0.76
CA LYS A 120 20.47 12.07 -1.63
C LYS A 120 19.69 11.82 -2.92
N GLN A 121 19.68 10.58 -3.43
CA GLN A 121 18.92 10.18 -4.62
C GLN A 121 17.50 9.74 -4.21
N VAL A 122 17.38 8.95 -3.15
CA VAL A 122 16.09 8.41 -2.68
C VAL A 122 15.12 9.50 -2.20
N ARG A 123 15.58 10.45 -1.38
CA ARG A 123 14.71 11.47 -0.76
C ARG A 123 13.85 12.28 -1.74
N PRO A 124 14.39 12.88 -2.82
CA PRO A 124 13.58 13.65 -3.76
C PRO A 124 12.57 12.78 -4.53
N MET A 125 12.94 11.55 -4.88
CA MET A 125 12.02 10.62 -5.56
C MET A 125 10.90 10.16 -4.62
N ALA A 126 11.22 9.83 -3.37
CA ALA A 126 10.24 9.45 -2.36
C ALA A 126 9.30 10.62 -2.03
N ALA A 127 9.81 11.85 -1.91
CA ALA A 127 8.98 13.04 -1.71
C ALA A 127 8.00 13.26 -2.86
N ARG A 128 8.42 12.98 -4.11
CA ARG A 128 7.53 13.07 -5.27
C ARG A 128 6.41 12.02 -5.26
N LEU A 129 6.71 10.80 -4.82
CA LEU A 129 5.73 9.71 -4.81
C LEU A 129 4.77 9.75 -3.62
N PHE A 130 5.27 10.06 -2.43
CA PHE A 130 4.56 9.90 -1.17
C PHE A 130 4.25 11.22 -0.46
N GLY A 131 4.70 12.34 -1.01
CA GLY A 131 4.60 13.65 -0.38
C GLY A 131 5.58 13.82 0.78
N THR A 132 5.45 14.95 1.46
CA THR A 132 6.32 15.37 2.58
C THR A 132 5.53 15.83 3.81
N GLY A 133 4.21 15.90 3.71
CA GLY A 133 3.32 16.47 4.72
C GLY A 133 3.23 17.99 4.70
N SER A 134 4.02 18.67 3.85
CA SER A 134 4.00 20.13 3.68
C SER A 134 2.90 20.61 2.74
N GLU A 135 2.17 19.69 2.13
CA GLU A 135 1.04 19.96 1.26
C GLU A 135 -0.11 20.59 2.06
N ARG A 136 -0.97 21.36 1.37
CA ARG A 136 -2.18 21.92 2.00
C ARG A 136 -3.16 20.81 2.34
N LEU A 137 -3.87 20.94 3.46
CA LEU A 137 -4.85 19.95 3.89
C LEU A 137 -5.99 19.78 2.88
N PHE A 138 -6.48 20.91 2.35
CA PHE A 138 -7.39 20.99 1.22
C PHE A 138 -6.88 22.06 0.25
N ALA A 139 -7.33 22.05 -1.01
CA ALA A 139 -6.86 23.00 -2.02
C ALA A 139 -6.96 24.47 -1.55
N ASP A 140 -8.05 24.80 -0.86
CA ASP A 140 -8.36 26.14 -0.34
C ASP A 140 -8.05 26.30 1.15
N ALA A 141 -7.42 25.31 1.80
CA ALA A 141 -7.09 25.41 3.21
C ALA A 141 -5.91 26.36 3.47
N GLU A 142 -6.02 27.18 4.52
CA GLU A 142 -4.90 27.95 5.07
C GLU A 142 -3.87 27.05 5.77
N HIS A 143 -4.35 25.96 6.37
CA HIS A 143 -3.53 25.02 7.14
C HIS A 143 -2.99 23.89 6.25
N SER A 144 -1.75 23.48 6.55
CA SER A 144 -1.10 22.32 5.95
C SER A 144 -1.51 21.01 6.65
N ILE A 145 -1.20 19.88 6.02
CA ILE A 145 -1.36 18.56 6.66
C ILE A 145 -0.49 18.46 7.92
N LEU A 146 0.67 19.12 7.92
CA LEU A 146 1.57 19.21 9.07
C LEU A 146 0.91 19.91 10.28
N ASP A 147 0.20 21.02 10.03
CA ASP A 147 -0.50 21.76 11.08
C ASP A 147 -1.60 20.89 11.72
N ALA A 148 -2.36 20.15 10.90
CA ALA A 148 -3.37 19.23 11.39
C ALA A 148 -2.76 18.10 12.24
N ALA A 149 -1.59 17.56 11.85
CA ALA A 149 -0.91 16.56 12.66
C ALA A 149 -0.44 17.11 14.01
N HIS A 150 0.09 18.34 14.05
CA HIS A 150 0.42 19.01 15.30
C HIS A 150 -0.80 19.22 16.19
N GLU A 151 -1.92 19.66 15.62
CA GLU A 151 -3.17 19.87 16.34
C GLU A 151 -3.71 18.56 16.97
N ILE A 152 -3.73 17.47 16.20
CA ILE A 152 -4.13 16.14 16.70
C ILE A 152 -3.24 15.72 17.87
N LEU A 153 -1.91 15.88 17.76
CA LEU A 153 -1.02 15.49 18.86
C LEU A 153 -1.12 16.39 20.08
N ALA A 154 -1.50 17.66 19.93
CA ALA A 154 -1.71 18.58 21.04
C ALA A 154 -3.02 18.31 21.79
N ASN A 155 -4.09 17.98 21.06
CA ASN A 155 -5.46 18.00 21.60
C ASN A 155 -6.07 16.61 21.82
N THR A 156 -5.60 15.58 21.13
CA THR A 156 -6.17 14.23 21.25
C THR A 156 -5.54 13.46 22.43
N PRO A 157 -6.33 12.87 23.35
CA PRO A 157 -5.79 12.19 24.53
C PRO A 157 -5.01 10.91 24.18
N VAL A 158 -4.07 10.53 25.05
CA VAL A 158 -3.32 9.27 24.93
C VAL A 158 -4.12 8.15 25.59
N GLU A 159 -5.00 7.52 24.84
CA GLU A 159 -5.86 6.43 25.33
C GLU A 159 -5.46 5.09 24.71
N ARG A 160 -4.81 4.22 25.49
CA ARG A 160 -4.44 2.88 25.01
C ARG A 160 -5.49 1.86 25.44
N GLU A 161 -5.98 1.07 24.50
CA GLU A 161 -6.81 -0.07 24.83
C GLU A 161 -5.97 -1.27 25.32
N PRO A 162 -6.52 -2.09 26.24
CA PRO A 162 -5.86 -3.31 26.69
C PRO A 162 -5.83 -4.35 25.56
N LYS A 163 -4.67 -5.00 25.40
CA LYS A 163 -4.45 -6.02 24.38
C LYS A 163 -4.86 -7.40 24.89
N THR A 164 -6.05 -7.86 24.49
CA THR A 164 -6.68 -9.10 25.00
C THR A 164 -7.03 -10.10 23.90
N ILE A 165 -7.06 -9.69 22.64
CA ILE A 165 -7.45 -10.54 21.50
C ILE A 165 -6.19 -11.19 20.91
N PRO A 166 -6.04 -12.53 20.95
CA PRO A 166 -4.92 -13.20 20.30
C PRO A 166 -5.05 -13.18 18.77
N ALA A 167 -3.92 -13.35 18.09
CA ALA A 167 -3.86 -13.51 16.64
C ALA A 167 -4.71 -14.72 16.18
N ALA A 168 -4.52 -15.87 16.83
CA ALA A 168 -5.30 -17.08 16.63
C ALA A 168 -5.53 -17.81 17.97
N SER A 169 -6.68 -18.47 18.13
CA SER A 169 -7.04 -19.28 19.30
C SER A 169 -8.09 -20.32 18.89
N THR A 170 -8.18 -21.45 19.60
CA THR A 170 -9.24 -22.45 19.39
C THR A 170 -10.39 -22.32 20.40
N ASP A 171 -10.16 -21.59 21.48
CA ASP A 171 -10.97 -21.54 22.70
C ASP A 171 -11.57 -20.15 22.99
N ARG A 172 -11.14 -19.12 22.25
CA ARG A 172 -11.56 -17.72 22.45
C ARG A 172 -11.61 -16.96 21.14
N SER A 173 -12.34 -15.83 21.15
CA SER A 173 -12.35 -14.87 20.04
C SER A 173 -10.94 -14.41 19.72
N ASN A 174 -10.62 -14.38 18.42
CA ASN A 174 -9.29 -14.07 17.91
C ASN A 174 -9.39 -13.29 16.58
N LEU A 175 -8.29 -12.63 16.20
CA LEU A 175 -8.26 -11.78 15.00
C LEU A 175 -8.42 -12.60 13.71
N ARG A 176 -7.83 -13.79 13.63
CA ARG A 176 -7.91 -14.65 12.45
C ARG A 176 -9.36 -14.98 12.08
N ASP A 177 -10.15 -15.45 13.04
CA ASP A 177 -11.54 -15.83 12.80
C ASP A 177 -12.42 -14.59 12.50
N LEU A 178 -12.11 -13.45 13.13
CA LEU A 178 -12.78 -12.19 12.83
C LEU A 178 -12.56 -11.76 11.38
N MET A 179 -11.32 -11.79 10.88
CA MET A 179 -11.00 -11.46 9.49
C MET A 179 -11.66 -12.41 8.50
N LEU A 180 -11.72 -13.71 8.82
CA LEU A 180 -12.44 -14.70 8.02
C LEU A 180 -13.96 -14.42 7.99
N ALA A 181 -14.54 -13.99 9.12
CA ALA A 181 -15.95 -13.61 9.18
C ALA A 181 -16.25 -12.37 8.33
N TYR A 182 -15.39 -11.35 8.38
CA TYR A 182 -15.50 -10.15 7.53
C TYR A 182 -15.38 -10.52 6.05
N ALA A 183 -14.41 -11.35 5.67
CA ALA A 183 -14.26 -11.77 4.29
C ALA A 183 -15.47 -12.57 3.79
N LYS A 184 -16.03 -13.46 4.63
CA LYS A 184 -17.27 -14.18 4.34
C LYS A 184 -18.45 -13.21 4.14
N HIS A 185 -18.55 -12.15 4.94
CA HIS A 185 -19.60 -11.14 4.82
C HIS A 185 -19.62 -10.50 3.42
N VAL A 186 -18.45 -10.18 2.86
CA VAL A 186 -18.29 -9.63 1.51
C VAL A 186 -18.05 -10.69 0.43
N ARG A 187 -18.31 -11.97 0.74
CA ARG A 187 -18.19 -13.12 -0.18
C ARG A 187 -16.80 -13.28 -0.80
N LEU A 188 -15.75 -12.92 -0.07
CA LEU A 188 -14.37 -13.12 -0.47
C LEU A 188 -13.80 -14.41 0.14
N HIS A 189 -13.15 -15.21 -0.70
CA HIS A 189 -12.40 -16.40 -0.29
C HIS A 189 -10.92 -16.07 -0.12
N ILE A 190 -10.50 -15.96 1.14
CA ILE A 190 -9.14 -15.59 1.54
C ILE A 190 -8.53 -16.63 2.48
N ALA A 191 -7.21 -16.62 2.59
CA ALA A 191 -6.49 -17.23 3.70
C ALA A 191 -6.12 -16.16 4.74
N VAL A 192 -6.05 -16.55 6.01
CA VAL A 192 -5.48 -15.71 7.08
C VAL A 192 -4.36 -16.48 7.75
N LYS A 193 -3.15 -15.90 7.75
CA LYS A 193 -1.92 -16.52 8.26
C LYS A 193 -1.37 -15.68 9.41
N VAL A 194 -1.03 -16.35 10.51
CA VAL A 194 -0.25 -15.74 11.59
C VAL A 194 1.22 -15.78 11.20
N ASP A 195 1.88 -14.63 11.29
CA ASP A 195 3.29 -14.46 10.96
C ASP A 195 4.02 -13.82 12.17
N PRO A 196 4.91 -14.56 12.85
CA PRO A 196 5.63 -14.05 14.02
C PRO A 196 6.64 -12.96 13.68
N ASP A 197 7.11 -12.90 12.43
CA ASP A 197 8.10 -11.93 11.97
C ASP A 197 7.45 -10.68 11.35
N LEU A 198 6.11 -10.65 11.25
CA LEU A 198 5.38 -9.50 10.72
C LEU A 198 5.53 -8.27 11.63
N ILE A 199 6.09 -7.22 11.04
CA ILE A 199 6.35 -5.95 11.74
C ILE A 199 5.04 -5.20 11.95
N ALA A 200 4.28 -5.04 10.86
CA ALA A 200 2.95 -4.47 10.88
C ALA A 200 2.00 -5.37 11.68
N ASN A 201 0.89 -4.80 12.18
CA ASN A 201 -0.10 -5.57 12.92
C ASN A 201 -0.89 -6.52 12.00
N ALA A 202 -1.14 -6.07 10.77
CA ALA A 202 -1.64 -6.89 9.67
C ALA A 202 -1.07 -6.38 8.34
N ALA A 203 -1.16 -7.21 7.30
CA ALA A 203 -0.84 -6.85 5.93
C ALA A 203 -1.63 -7.73 4.93
N VAL A 204 -1.90 -7.19 3.75
CA VAL A 204 -2.68 -7.87 2.71
C VAL A 204 -1.80 -8.26 1.51
N GLY A 205 -1.81 -9.55 1.19
CA GLY A 205 -1.42 -10.09 -0.12
C GLY A 205 -2.63 -10.25 -1.04
N GLU A 206 -2.46 -10.84 -2.22
CA GLU A 206 -3.53 -10.90 -3.24
C GLU A 206 -4.83 -11.57 -2.74
N ARG A 207 -4.69 -12.66 -1.97
CA ARG A 207 -5.80 -13.45 -1.38
C ARG A 207 -5.48 -13.94 0.03
N THR A 208 -4.55 -13.28 0.70
CA THR A 208 -4.08 -13.70 2.03
C THR A 208 -3.90 -12.49 2.91
N VAL A 209 -4.46 -12.53 4.12
CA VAL A 209 -4.15 -11.56 5.17
C VAL A 209 -3.11 -12.19 6.09
N PHE A 210 -2.04 -11.45 6.36
CA PHE A 210 -1.03 -11.78 7.35
C PHE A 210 -1.33 -10.99 8.62
N ILE A 211 -1.27 -11.64 9.78
CA ILE A 211 -1.45 -10.99 11.09
C ILE A 211 -0.25 -11.30 11.96
N ALA A 212 0.22 -10.30 12.71
CA ALA A 212 1.35 -10.51 13.60
C ALA A 212 1.00 -11.45 14.75
N ASP A 213 1.93 -12.31 15.15
CA ASP A 213 1.75 -13.17 16.33
C ASP A 213 1.88 -12.37 17.64
N ARG A 214 0.79 -11.69 18.03
CA ARG A 214 0.71 -10.90 19.26
C ARG A 214 -0.72 -10.73 19.72
N LEU A 215 -0.89 -10.10 20.89
CA LEU A 215 -2.18 -9.65 21.39
C LEU A 215 -2.55 -8.29 20.77
N PHE A 216 -3.83 -8.14 20.46
CA PHE A 216 -4.47 -6.95 19.90
C PHE A 216 -5.55 -6.45 20.86
N GLY A 217 -5.87 -5.17 20.78
CA GLY A 217 -7.06 -4.66 21.45
C GLY A 217 -8.35 -5.07 20.72
N ALA A 218 -9.48 -4.99 21.42
CA ALA A 218 -10.76 -5.41 20.85
C ALA A 218 -11.22 -4.47 19.73
N ARG A 219 -11.01 -3.15 19.89
CA ARG A 219 -11.30 -2.16 18.84
C ARG A 219 -10.30 -2.26 17.71
N GLU A 220 -9.01 -2.39 18.02
CA GLU A 220 -7.94 -2.62 17.03
C GLU A 220 -8.23 -3.85 16.17
N ALA A 221 -8.72 -4.95 16.74
CA ALA A 221 -9.06 -6.14 15.98
C ALA A 221 -10.16 -5.87 14.94
N GLN A 222 -11.24 -5.18 15.32
CA GLN A 222 -12.30 -4.76 14.38
C GLN A 222 -11.76 -3.77 13.34
N ARG A 223 -10.90 -2.84 13.77
CA ARG A 223 -10.28 -1.83 12.90
C ARG A 223 -9.40 -2.48 11.83
N LEU A 224 -8.56 -3.43 12.22
CA LEU A 224 -7.72 -4.20 11.30
C LEU A 224 -8.58 -5.03 10.33
N ALA A 225 -9.64 -5.68 10.81
CA ALA A 225 -10.55 -6.40 9.91
C ALA A 225 -11.23 -5.46 8.89
N THR A 226 -11.68 -4.29 9.34
CA THR A 226 -12.26 -3.25 8.47
C THR A 226 -11.25 -2.74 7.45
N HIS A 227 -10.05 -2.36 7.91
CA HIS A 227 -8.99 -1.80 7.08
C HIS A 227 -8.49 -2.79 6.02
N GLU A 228 -8.10 -3.99 6.45
CA GLU A 228 -7.49 -4.98 5.56
C GLU A 228 -8.53 -5.67 4.66
N VAL A 229 -9.71 -5.99 5.17
CA VAL A 229 -10.72 -6.71 4.39
C VAL A 229 -11.57 -5.75 3.55
N TYR A 230 -12.19 -4.75 4.17
CA TYR A 230 -13.09 -3.85 3.44
C TYR A 230 -12.34 -2.77 2.67
N GLY A 231 -11.25 -2.25 3.23
CA GLY A 231 -10.38 -1.29 2.53
C GLY A 231 -9.61 -1.96 1.39
N HIS A 232 -8.69 -2.87 1.73
CA HIS A 232 -7.73 -3.39 0.75
C HIS A 232 -8.27 -4.54 -0.10
N LEU A 233 -8.79 -5.61 0.51
CA LEU A 233 -9.17 -6.81 -0.25
C LEU A 233 -10.38 -6.59 -1.17
N VAL A 234 -11.40 -5.85 -0.73
CA VAL A 234 -12.55 -5.51 -1.58
C VAL A 234 -12.12 -4.64 -2.74
N SER A 235 -11.29 -3.61 -2.50
CA SER A 235 -10.75 -2.75 -3.56
C SER A 235 -9.93 -3.54 -4.57
N ALA A 236 -9.03 -4.42 -4.10
CA ALA A 236 -8.24 -5.28 -4.97
C ALA A 236 -9.10 -6.27 -5.78
N PHE A 237 -10.16 -6.83 -5.18
CA PHE A 237 -11.11 -7.68 -5.90
C PHE A 237 -11.85 -6.88 -6.97
N ASN A 238 -12.37 -5.70 -6.63
CA ASN A 238 -13.04 -4.83 -7.58
C ASN A 238 -12.12 -4.47 -8.76
N GLY A 239 -10.90 -4.01 -8.48
CA GLY A 239 -9.91 -3.65 -9.50
C GLY A 239 -9.62 -4.79 -10.49
N ARG A 240 -9.54 -6.04 -10.01
CA ARG A 240 -9.36 -7.23 -10.86
C ARG A 240 -10.57 -7.57 -11.74
N THR A 241 -11.77 -7.12 -11.37
CA THR A 241 -12.99 -7.31 -12.17
C THR A 241 -13.17 -6.23 -13.23
N GLN A 242 -12.38 -5.17 -13.19
CA GLN A 242 -12.45 -4.11 -14.19
C GLN A 242 -11.83 -4.55 -15.52
N PRO A 243 -12.27 -3.98 -16.66
CA PRO A 243 -11.75 -4.38 -17.96
C PRO A 243 -10.24 -4.12 -18.13
N PHE A 244 -9.73 -2.99 -17.64
CA PHE A 244 -8.34 -2.57 -17.87
C PHE A 244 -7.42 -3.12 -16.79
N GLY A 245 -6.33 -3.78 -17.20
CA GLY A 245 -5.39 -4.40 -16.26
C GLY A 245 -4.70 -3.41 -15.32
N VAL A 246 -4.65 -2.12 -15.66
CA VAL A 246 -4.17 -1.07 -14.75
C VAL A 246 -4.95 -1.04 -13.43
N PHE A 247 -6.25 -1.32 -13.42
CA PHE A 247 -7.05 -1.35 -12.19
C PHE A 247 -6.74 -2.55 -11.30
N ALA A 248 -6.27 -3.66 -11.88
CA ALA A 248 -5.80 -4.81 -11.11
C ALA A 248 -4.45 -4.54 -10.42
N VAL A 249 -3.65 -3.61 -10.98
CA VAL A 249 -2.33 -3.19 -10.47
C VAL A 249 -2.42 -1.97 -9.55
N GLY A 250 -3.43 -1.12 -9.76
CA GLY A 250 -3.54 0.22 -9.19
C GLY A 250 -3.07 1.29 -10.17
N THR A 251 -3.86 2.36 -10.32
CA THR A 251 -3.49 3.57 -11.08
C THR A 251 -2.41 4.38 -10.34
N ALA A 252 -1.83 5.39 -10.99
CA ALA A 252 -0.94 6.33 -10.30
C ALA A 252 -1.67 6.95 -9.09
N GLY A 253 -0.96 7.09 -7.96
CA GLY A 253 -1.50 7.59 -6.69
C GLY A 253 -2.39 6.61 -5.91
N SER A 254 -2.77 5.48 -6.50
CA SER A 254 -3.79 4.58 -5.93
C SER A 254 -3.44 3.98 -4.57
N TYR A 255 -2.16 3.91 -4.20
CA TYR A 255 -1.75 3.51 -2.86
C TYR A 255 -2.25 4.49 -1.79
N GLY A 256 -2.08 5.80 -2.03
CA GLY A 256 -2.59 6.83 -1.14
C GLY A 256 -4.11 6.81 -1.07
N ASP A 257 -4.77 6.64 -2.22
CA ASP A 257 -6.23 6.54 -2.30
C ASP A 257 -6.77 5.34 -1.51
N GLN A 258 -6.13 4.16 -1.63
CA GLN A 258 -6.56 2.96 -0.92
C GLN A 258 -6.37 3.08 0.59
N GLU A 259 -5.24 3.64 1.05
CA GLU A 259 -5.04 3.93 2.47
C GLU A 259 -6.07 4.93 2.99
N GLY A 260 -6.37 5.96 2.20
CA GLY A 260 -7.41 6.95 2.51
C GLY A 260 -8.79 6.32 2.63
N VAL A 261 -9.20 5.48 1.68
CA VAL A 261 -10.46 4.72 1.73
C VAL A 261 -10.49 3.80 2.96
N ALA A 262 -9.39 3.10 3.25
CA ALA A 262 -9.33 2.21 4.39
C ALA A 262 -9.48 2.96 5.72
N ILE A 263 -8.82 4.11 5.88
CA ILE A 263 -8.95 4.98 7.07
C ILE A 263 -10.36 5.59 7.16
N TYR A 264 -10.94 6.01 6.04
CA TYR A 264 -12.31 6.51 6.00
C TYR A 264 -13.33 5.44 6.42
N LEU A 265 -13.11 4.18 6.04
CA LEU A 265 -13.92 3.06 6.52
C LEU A 265 -13.70 2.79 8.01
N GLU A 266 -12.48 2.96 8.54
CA GLU A 266 -12.24 2.93 10.00
C GLU A 266 -13.10 4.00 10.70
N GLU A 267 -13.17 5.22 10.16
CA GLU A 267 -13.96 6.32 10.71
C GLU A 267 -15.47 6.02 10.65
N LEU A 268 -16.01 5.63 9.49
CA LEU A 268 -17.43 5.30 9.32
C LEU A 268 -17.88 4.16 10.24
N ALA A 269 -16.98 3.23 10.56
CA ALA A 269 -17.24 2.14 11.50
C ALA A 269 -17.10 2.55 12.98
N GLY A 270 -16.72 3.79 13.28
CA GLY A 270 -16.47 4.27 14.64
C GLY A 270 -15.20 3.66 15.27
N LEU A 271 -14.23 3.26 14.44
CA LEU A 271 -13.01 2.55 14.83
C LEU A 271 -11.75 3.42 14.76
N LEU A 272 -11.85 4.64 14.22
CA LEU A 272 -10.77 5.63 14.22
C LEU A 272 -10.65 6.31 15.59
N ASP A 273 -10.02 5.62 16.53
CA ASP A 273 -9.90 6.10 17.93
C ASP A 273 -8.79 7.16 18.14
N PRO A 274 -8.79 7.85 19.30
CA PRO A 274 -7.78 8.87 19.63
C PRO A 274 -6.33 8.40 19.44
N PHE A 275 -6.02 7.17 19.84
CA PHE A 275 -4.66 6.64 19.73
C PHE A 275 -4.27 6.34 18.27
N ARG A 276 -5.22 5.88 17.45
CA ARG A 276 -5.04 5.70 16.02
C ARG A 276 -4.81 7.03 15.31
N GLN A 277 -5.58 8.08 15.62
CA GLN A 277 -5.38 9.43 15.07
C GLN A 277 -3.98 9.95 15.41
N ARG A 278 -3.56 9.86 16.68
CA ARG A 278 -2.21 10.23 17.12
C ARG A 278 -1.12 9.41 16.42
N THR A 279 -1.37 8.13 16.16
CA THR A 279 -0.42 7.27 15.44
C THR A 279 -0.23 7.74 13.99
N LEU A 280 -1.30 8.13 13.30
CA LEU A 280 -1.23 8.67 11.94
C LEU A 280 -0.50 10.03 11.92
N ALA A 281 -0.86 10.94 12.83
CA ALA A 281 -0.20 12.24 12.97
C ALA A 281 1.30 12.11 13.30
N GLY A 282 1.67 11.23 14.23
CA GLY A 282 3.06 10.97 14.58
C GLY A 282 3.87 10.39 13.41
N ARG A 283 3.27 9.52 12.58
CA ARG A 283 3.92 9.01 11.36
C ARG A 283 4.18 10.12 10.35
N LEU A 284 3.24 11.04 10.17
CA LEU A 284 3.44 12.20 9.30
C LEU A 284 4.61 13.06 9.78
N LEU A 285 4.64 13.42 11.06
CA LEU A 285 5.73 14.22 11.63
C LEU A 285 7.09 13.54 11.51
N ALA A 286 7.15 12.22 11.77
CA ALA A 286 8.39 11.46 11.61
C ALA A 286 8.89 11.47 10.16
N THR A 287 8.00 11.29 9.19
CA THR A 287 8.31 11.36 7.76
C THR A 287 8.76 12.78 7.36
N HIS A 288 8.05 13.81 7.84
CA HIS A 288 8.42 15.20 7.60
C HIS A 288 9.81 15.52 8.14
N ALA A 289 10.10 15.17 9.40
CA ALA A 289 11.40 15.37 10.04
C ALA A 289 12.53 14.67 9.26
N MET A 290 12.30 13.43 8.81
CA MET A 290 13.23 12.71 7.92
C MET A 290 13.48 13.48 6.61
N HIS A 291 12.44 14.02 5.99
CA HIS A 291 12.56 14.85 4.79
C HIS A 291 13.21 16.21 5.05
N ALA A 292 13.11 16.76 6.26
CA ALA A 292 13.83 17.96 6.67
C ALA A 292 15.31 17.69 7.03
N GLY A 293 15.72 16.42 7.12
CA GLY A 293 17.09 16.03 7.47
C GLY A 293 17.37 16.04 8.98
N VAL A 294 16.32 16.05 9.80
CA VAL A 294 16.42 15.87 11.24
C VAL A 294 17.02 14.50 11.52
N SER A 295 17.92 14.43 12.51
CA SER A 295 18.56 13.17 12.84
C SER A 295 17.61 12.29 13.66
N PHE A 296 17.74 10.97 13.58
CA PHE A 296 16.81 10.04 14.27
C PHE A 296 16.73 10.25 15.79
N SER A 297 17.79 10.82 16.40
CA SER A 297 17.88 11.04 17.84
C SER A 297 17.30 12.38 18.30
N ASP A 298 16.90 13.25 17.37
CA ASP A 298 16.36 14.58 17.63
C ASP A 298 14.85 14.60 17.33
#